data_AF-A0A8H5PLT2-F1
#
_entry.id   AF-A0A8H5PLT2-F1
#
_cell.length_a   1.000
_cell.length_b   1.000
_cell.length_c   1.000
_cell.angle_alpha   90.00
_cell.angle_beta   90.00
_cell.angle_gamma   90.00
#
_symmetry.space_group_name_H-M   'P 1'
#
loop_
_entity.id
_entity.type
_entity.pdbx_description
1 polymer ?
#
loop_
_entity_poly.entity_id
_entity_poly.type
_entity_poly.pdbx_seq_one_letter_code
_entity_poly.pdbx_strand_id
1 'polypeptide(L)'
;MSSPVPMPTARQAELLDRFREYFRLEREGHPIEALRAAVALVREEGLNPYHAAELHLKLAGIPEIGLDHAVESVKIFTKLKETDGSRNIRWKLQEAENAMQEAQTIEKAWSKRLDTMTPEASAAAVANRYNDYFSRHERDELFSRGTETEKPCPLEFEYPVKKGKTADLGGEKEEKEKKKLQEYEEARKFFAS
;
A
#
# COMPACT_ATOMS: atom_id res chain seq x y z
N MET A 1 35.39 -4.89 23.84
CA MET A 1 34.25 -5.66 24.36
C MET A 1 33.00 -5.07 23.72
N SER A 2 32.20 -5.87 23.00
CA SER A 2 30.95 -5.36 22.42
C SER A 2 29.95 -5.17 23.55
N SER A 3 29.40 -3.97 23.69
CA SER A 3 28.27 -3.73 24.60
C SER A 3 27.13 -4.69 24.19
N PRO A 4 26.46 -5.37 25.15
CA PRO A 4 25.31 -6.20 24.82
C PRO A 4 24.26 -5.34 24.12
N VAL A 5 23.72 -5.86 23.01
CA VAL A 5 22.65 -5.18 22.27
C VAL A 5 21.44 -5.08 23.21
N PRO A 6 20.91 -3.87 23.46
CA PRO A 6 19.75 -3.71 24.32
C PRO A 6 18.58 -4.51 23.76
N MET A 7 17.92 -5.29 24.62
CA MET A 7 16.74 -6.05 24.20
C MET A 7 15.64 -5.11 23.72
N PRO A 8 14.94 -5.45 22.62
CA PRO A 8 13.75 -4.72 22.22
C PRO A 8 12.74 -4.70 23.37
N THR A 9 12.07 -3.56 23.56
CA THR A 9 10.91 -3.53 24.47
C THR A 9 9.82 -4.45 23.93
N ALA A 10 8.94 -4.96 24.79
CA ALA A 10 7.80 -5.77 24.37
C ALA A 10 6.97 -5.06 23.28
N ARG A 11 6.86 -3.73 23.36
CA ARG A 11 6.21 -2.89 22.37
C ARG A 11 6.94 -2.86 21.02
N GLN A 12 8.27 -2.76 21.02
CA GLN A 12 9.06 -2.82 19.79
C GLN A 12 8.96 -4.18 19.09
N ALA A 13 8.89 -5.26 19.86
CA ALA A 13 8.68 -6.61 19.31
C ALA A 13 7.28 -6.75 18.68
N GLU A 14 6.23 -6.27 19.36
CA GLU A 14 4.87 -6.27 18.83
C GLU A 14 4.76 -5.48 17.50
N LEU A 15 5.36 -4.29 17.43
CA LEU A 15 5.34 -3.46 16.23
C LEU A 15 6.14 -4.10 15.08
N LEU A 16 7.24 -4.79 15.39
CA LEU A 16 7.98 -5.55 14.39
C LEU A 16 7.14 -6.71 13.83
N ASP A 17 6.42 -7.43 14.66
CA ASP A 17 5.56 -8.54 14.22
C ASP A 17 4.39 -8.04 13.40
N ARG A 18 3.77 -6.92 13.77
CA ARG A 18 2.73 -6.28 12.96
C ARG A 18 3.27 -5.77 11.61
N PHE A 19 4.50 -5.26 11.58
CA PHE A 19 5.15 -4.86 10.33
C PHE A 19 5.47 -6.06 9.43
N ARG A 20 5.88 -7.19 10.00
CA ARG A 20 6.05 -8.46 9.26
C ARG A 20 4.73 -8.97 8.71
N GLU A 21 3.66 -8.83 9.47
CA GLU A 21 2.31 -9.19 9.01
C GLU A 21 1.87 -8.28 7.85
N TYR A 22 2.12 -6.97 7.93
CA TYR A 22 1.95 -6.07 6.79
C TYR A 22 2.71 -6.58 5.55
N PHE A 23 3.98 -6.95 5.67
CA PHE A 23 4.74 -7.47 4.53
C PHE A 23 4.17 -8.76 3.96
N ARG A 24 3.63 -9.63 4.81
CA ARG A 24 2.94 -10.85 4.37
C ARG A 24 1.69 -10.49 3.58
N LEU A 25 0.88 -9.55 4.08
CA LEU A 25 -0.31 -9.04 3.39
C LEU A 25 0.05 -8.36 2.07
N GLU A 26 1.14 -7.60 2.00
CA GLU A 26 1.58 -6.96 0.77
C GLU A 26 1.98 -7.99 -0.31
N ARG A 27 2.52 -9.14 0.09
CA ARG A 27 2.94 -10.21 -0.84
C ARG A 27 1.80 -11.14 -1.26
N GLU A 28 0.92 -11.48 -0.33
CA GLU A 28 -0.02 -12.61 -0.47
C GLU A 28 -1.48 -12.24 -0.18
N GLY A 29 -1.69 -11.13 0.52
CA GLY A 29 -3.01 -10.67 0.96
C GLY A 29 -3.68 -9.74 -0.04
N HIS A 30 -4.90 -9.34 0.29
CA HIS A 30 -5.63 -8.38 -0.53
C HIS A 30 -4.97 -7.00 -0.45
N PRO A 31 -4.86 -6.21 -1.54
CA PRO A 31 -4.07 -4.98 -1.55
C PRO A 31 -4.68 -3.94 -0.61
N ILE A 32 -6.01 -3.94 -0.48
CA ILE A 32 -6.73 -3.08 0.47
C ILE A 32 -6.38 -3.42 1.92
N GLU A 33 -6.24 -4.70 2.26
CA GLU A 33 -5.87 -5.12 3.62
C GLU A 33 -4.45 -4.70 3.95
N ALA A 34 -3.52 -4.85 3.00
CA ALA A 34 -2.15 -4.37 3.14
C ALA A 34 -2.10 -2.85 3.36
N LEU A 35 -2.86 -2.07 2.59
CA LEU A 35 -2.91 -0.61 2.74
C LEU A 35 -3.56 -0.19 4.06
N ARG A 36 -4.60 -0.89 4.53
CA ARG A 36 -5.21 -0.64 5.85
C ARG A 36 -4.20 -0.91 6.97
N ALA A 37 -3.46 -2.02 6.87
CA ALA A 37 -2.41 -2.35 7.83
C ALA A 37 -1.29 -1.31 7.84
N ALA A 38 -0.87 -0.81 6.66
CA ALA A 38 0.12 0.25 6.54
C ALA A 38 -0.33 1.55 7.23
N VAL A 39 -1.57 2.01 7.00
CA VAL A 39 -2.12 3.21 7.66
C VAL A 39 -2.21 3.04 9.17
N ALA A 40 -2.65 1.87 9.64
CA ALA A 40 -2.69 1.60 11.07
C ALA A 40 -1.29 1.65 11.69
N LEU A 41 -0.28 1.07 11.02
CA LEU A 41 1.10 1.01 11.50
C LEU A 41 1.79 2.38 11.57
N VAL A 42 1.63 3.25 10.56
CA VAL A 42 2.28 4.57 10.57
C VAL A 42 1.77 5.50 11.67
N ARG A 43 0.59 5.21 12.22
CA ARG A 43 0.02 5.93 13.38
C ARG A 43 0.57 5.44 14.73
N GLU A 44 1.30 4.32 14.75
CA GLU A 44 1.80 3.73 15.99
C GLU A 44 3.05 4.45 16.51
N GLU A 45 2.98 4.94 17.74
CA GLU A 45 4.14 5.47 18.44
C GLU A 45 5.20 4.39 18.69
N GLY A 46 6.45 4.71 18.40
CA GLY A 46 7.59 3.81 18.59
C GLY A 46 7.85 2.85 17.44
N LEU A 47 7.13 2.98 16.30
CA LEU A 47 7.49 2.26 15.09
C LEU A 47 8.92 2.62 14.67
N ASN A 48 9.67 1.61 14.23
CA ASN A 48 11.03 1.81 13.74
C ASN A 48 11.02 2.85 12.60
N PRO A 49 11.86 3.91 12.65
CA PRO A 49 11.84 4.97 11.64
C PRO A 49 12.08 4.48 10.20
N TYR A 50 12.87 3.42 10.01
CA TYR A 50 13.08 2.82 8.68
C TYR A 50 11.77 2.23 8.15
N HIS A 51 11.05 1.48 8.99
CA HIS A 51 9.75 0.90 8.63
C HIS A 51 8.71 1.99 8.41
N ALA A 52 8.67 3.00 9.27
CA ALA A 52 7.76 4.14 9.12
C ALA A 52 7.98 4.85 7.77
N ALA A 53 9.23 5.16 7.42
CA ALA A 53 9.55 5.83 6.16
C ALA A 53 9.13 5.02 4.93
N GLU A 54 9.31 3.70 4.95
CA GLU A 54 8.87 2.78 3.90
C GLU A 54 7.35 2.71 3.77
N LEU A 55 6.63 2.62 4.89
CA LEU A 55 5.16 2.61 4.86
C LEU A 55 4.61 3.96 4.38
N HIS A 56 5.18 5.08 4.83
CA HIS A 56 4.81 6.40 4.31
C HIS A 56 5.07 6.51 2.81
N LEU A 57 6.19 5.97 2.32
CA LEU A 57 6.45 5.93 0.88
C LEU A 57 5.44 5.06 0.13
N LYS A 58 5.03 3.92 0.70
CA LYS A 58 3.99 3.06 0.11
C LYS A 58 2.65 3.80 0.01
N LEU A 59 2.27 4.53 1.06
CA LEU A 59 1.01 5.27 1.13
C LEU A 59 1.01 6.54 0.25
N ALA A 60 2.18 7.01 -0.18
CA ALA A 60 2.31 8.19 -1.05
C ALA A 60 1.56 8.07 -2.39
N GLY A 61 1.28 6.84 -2.85
CA GLY A 61 0.54 6.60 -4.07
C GLY A 61 -0.98 6.73 -3.94
N ILE A 62 -1.52 6.83 -2.72
CA ILE A 62 -2.97 6.88 -2.50
C ILE A 62 -3.47 8.30 -2.75
N PRO A 63 -4.50 8.51 -3.60
CA PRO A 63 -5.13 9.81 -3.76
C PRO A 63 -5.57 10.45 -2.44
N GLU A 64 -5.59 11.78 -2.39
CA GLU A 64 -6.06 12.60 -1.27
C GLU A 64 -5.16 12.57 -0.02
N ILE A 65 -4.52 11.44 0.31
CA ILE A 65 -3.60 11.31 1.46
C ILE A 65 -2.13 11.20 1.06
N GLY A 66 -1.85 10.94 -0.23
CA GLY A 66 -0.52 10.56 -0.71
C GLY A 66 0.53 11.66 -0.55
N LEU A 67 0.16 12.93 -0.74
CA LEU A 67 1.11 14.05 -0.57
C LEU A 67 1.62 14.13 0.86
N ASP A 68 0.72 14.02 1.85
CA ASP A 68 1.09 14.09 3.27
C ASP A 68 2.02 12.94 3.65
N HIS A 69 1.72 11.73 3.17
CA HIS A 69 2.58 10.57 3.40
C HIS A 69 3.93 10.69 2.69
N ALA A 70 3.98 11.24 1.47
CA ALA A 70 5.23 11.48 0.75
C ALA A 70 6.13 12.49 1.50
N VAL A 71 5.55 13.57 2.00
CA VAL A 71 6.26 14.59 2.80
C VAL A 71 6.84 13.98 4.07
N GLU A 72 6.05 13.20 4.82
CA GLU A 72 6.55 12.53 6.02
C GLU A 72 7.64 11.50 5.70
N SER A 73 7.54 10.76 4.59
CA SER A 73 8.60 9.83 4.15
C SER A 73 9.93 10.56 3.91
N VAL A 74 9.92 11.67 3.15
CA VAL A 74 11.10 12.51 2.89
C VAL A 74 11.70 13.02 4.19
N LYS A 75 10.86 13.51 5.11
CA LYS A 75 11.29 14.02 6.41
C LYS A 75 11.96 12.94 7.25
N ILE A 76 11.42 11.73 7.30
CA ILE A 76 12.03 10.62 8.05
C ILE A 76 13.33 10.16 7.39
N PHE A 77 13.37 9.97 6.07
CA PHE A 77 14.60 9.58 5.36
C PHE A 77 15.71 10.65 5.46
N THR A 78 15.34 11.93 5.49
CA THR A 78 16.30 13.03 5.73
C THR A 78 16.97 12.89 7.08
N LYS A 79 16.19 12.64 8.15
CA LYS A 79 16.74 12.39 9.50
C LYS A 79 17.57 11.11 9.55
N LEU A 80 17.10 10.04 8.92
CA LEU A 80 17.85 8.78 8.86
C LEU A 80 19.22 8.99 8.20
N LYS A 81 19.30 9.76 7.12
CA LYS A 81 20.55 10.06 6.41
C LYS A 81 21.61 10.74 7.29
N GLU A 82 21.20 11.49 8.32
CA GLU A 82 22.12 12.12 9.28
C GLU A 82 22.85 11.10 10.15
N THR A 83 22.23 9.95 10.41
CA THR A 83 22.76 8.89 11.28
C THR A 83 23.24 7.65 10.50
N ASP A 84 22.70 7.45 9.30
CA ASP A 84 22.98 6.35 8.38
C ASP A 84 23.19 6.91 6.96
N GLY A 85 24.46 7.18 6.64
CA GLY A 85 24.89 7.67 5.33
C GLY A 85 24.97 6.59 4.23
N SER A 86 24.35 5.42 4.43
CA SER A 86 24.40 4.32 3.47
C SER A 86 23.88 4.72 2.09
N ARG A 87 24.33 3.99 1.06
CA ARG A 87 23.82 4.15 -0.30
C ARG A 87 22.31 3.87 -0.37
N ASN A 88 21.83 2.93 0.43
CA ASN A 88 20.41 2.57 0.47
C ASN A 88 19.56 3.75 0.94
N ILE A 89 19.92 4.40 2.06
CA ILE A 89 19.16 5.55 2.57
C ILE A 89 19.17 6.73 1.61
N ARG A 90 20.30 7.00 0.95
CA ARG A 90 20.36 8.01 -0.11
C ARG A 90 19.45 7.69 -1.30
N TRP A 91 19.41 6.43 -1.73
CA TRP A 91 18.51 5.99 -2.80
C TRP A 91 17.04 6.13 -2.40
N LYS A 92 16.69 5.66 -1.20
CA LYS A 92 15.33 5.76 -0.66
C LYS A 92 14.87 7.20 -0.46
N LEU A 93 15.75 8.10 -0.01
CA LEU A 93 15.44 9.52 0.05
C LEU A 93 15.12 10.09 -1.33
N GLN A 94 15.91 9.76 -2.36
CA GLN A 94 15.64 10.21 -3.72
C GLN A 94 14.30 9.66 -4.24
N GLU A 95 13.98 8.39 -3.95
CA GLU A 95 12.70 7.77 -4.29
C GLU A 95 11.54 8.52 -3.64
N ALA A 96 11.67 8.87 -2.36
CA ALA A 96 10.66 9.64 -1.63
C ALA A 96 10.51 11.08 -2.14
N GLU A 97 11.61 11.76 -2.48
CA GLU A 97 11.56 13.10 -3.08
C GLU A 97 10.84 13.10 -4.43
N ASN A 98 11.07 12.08 -5.26
CA ASN A 98 10.38 11.93 -6.54
C ASN A 98 8.88 11.69 -6.31
N ALA A 99 8.52 10.79 -5.39
CA ALA A 99 7.13 10.52 -5.05
C ALA A 99 6.41 11.77 -4.53
N MET A 100 7.08 12.59 -3.71
CA MET A 100 6.55 13.86 -3.21
C MET A 100 6.29 14.85 -4.35
N GLN A 101 7.22 14.99 -5.30
CA GLN A 101 7.05 15.87 -6.46
C GLN A 101 5.90 15.44 -7.38
N GLU A 102 5.79 14.13 -7.61
CA GLU A 102 4.69 13.55 -8.38
C GLU A 102 3.35 13.78 -7.69
N ALA A 103 3.24 13.44 -6.40
CA ALA A 103 2.04 13.67 -5.60
C ALA A 103 1.64 15.15 -5.60
N GLN A 104 2.60 16.06 -5.40
CA GLN A 104 2.33 17.50 -5.41
C GLN A 104 1.80 17.97 -6.77
N THR A 105 2.33 17.43 -7.88
CA THR A 105 1.88 17.77 -9.23
C THR A 105 0.45 17.30 -9.47
N ILE A 106 0.16 16.05 -9.08
CA ILE A 106 -1.16 15.44 -9.21
C ILE A 106 -2.19 16.20 -8.36
N GLU A 107 -1.90 16.43 -7.07
CA GLU A 107 -2.85 17.11 -6.17
C GLU A 107 -3.09 18.57 -6.57
N LYS A 108 -2.08 19.26 -7.09
CA LYS A 108 -2.26 20.62 -7.64
C LYS A 108 -3.15 20.63 -8.87
N ALA A 109 -3.02 19.64 -9.75
CA ALA A 109 -3.88 19.52 -10.92
C ALA A 109 -5.32 19.18 -10.52
N TRP A 110 -5.49 18.30 -9.53
CA TRP A 110 -6.80 17.94 -9.00
C TRP A 110 -7.49 19.09 -8.28
N SER A 111 -6.79 19.80 -7.41
CA SER A 111 -7.35 20.98 -6.72
C SER A 111 -7.92 21.99 -7.72
N LYS A 112 -7.15 22.34 -8.76
CA LYS A 112 -7.63 23.23 -9.83
C LYS A 112 -8.87 22.72 -10.55
N ARG A 113 -8.98 21.41 -10.75
CA ARG A 113 -10.16 20.80 -11.38
C ARG A 113 -11.38 20.90 -10.46
N LEU A 114 -11.20 20.61 -9.17
CA LEU A 114 -12.27 20.67 -8.16
C LEU A 114 -12.77 22.11 -7.97
N ASP A 115 -11.89 23.11 -8.04
CA ASP A 115 -12.26 24.54 -7.95
C ASP A 115 -13.26 24.99 -9.02
N THR A 116 -13.33 24.27 -10.16
CA THR A 116 -14.27 24.58 -11.25
C THR A 116 -15.62 23.90 -11.11
N MET A 117 -15.80 23.05 -10.10
CA MET A 117 -17.00 22.23 -9.91
C MET A 117 -17.90 22.81 -8.82
N THR A 118 -19.18 22.43 -8.82
CA THR A 118 -20.04 22.67 -7.65
C THR A 118 -19.59 21.77 -6.48
N PRO A 119 -19.92 22.13 -5.22
CA PRO A 119 -19.55 21.32 -4.06
C PRO A 119 -19.99 19.85 -4.17
N GLU A 120 -21.20 19.58 -4.67
CA GLU A 120 -21.72 18.22 -4.82
C GLU A 120 -20.95 17.42 -5.89
N ALA A 121 -20.63 18.08 -7.02
CA ALA A 121 -19.85 17.46 -8.09
C ALA A 121 -18.40 17.22 -7.67
N SER A 122 -17.82 18.13 -6.88
CA SER A 122 -16.48 17.99 -6.29
C SER A 122 -16.41 16.79 -5.34
N ALA A 123 -17.37 16.66 -4.41
CA ALA A 123 -17.45 15.52 -3.50
C ALA A 123 -17.60 14.17 -4.23
N ALA A 124 -18.42 14.13 -5.30
CA ALA A 124 -18.56 12.95 -6.14
C ALA A 124 -17.28 12.63 -6.93
N ALA A 125 -16.55 13.65 -7.42
CA ALA A 125 -15.30 13.47 -8.14
C ALA A 125 -14.18 12.91 -7.25
N VAL A 126 -14.06 13.41 -6.01
CA VAL A 126 -13.12 12.88 -5.01
C VAL A 126 -13.45 11.42 -4.68
N ALA A 127 -14.72 11.12 -4.42
CA ALA A 127 -15.16 9.74 -4.18
C ALA A 127 -14.81 8.83 -5.36
N ASN A 128 -15.10 9.24 -6.60
CA ASN A 128 -14.79 8.44 -7.78
C ASN A 128 -13.29 8.24 -8.00
N ARG A 129 -12.46 9.26 -7.75
CA ARG A 129 -11.00 9.16 -7.86
C ARG A 129 -10.46 8.11 -6.89
N TYR A 130 -10.97 8.12 -5.66
CA TYR A 130 -10.65 7.14 -4.65
C TYR A 130 -11.12 5.72 -5.09
N ASN A 131 -12.37 5.59 -5.58
CA ASN A 131 -12.92 4.33 -6.10
C ASN A 131 -12.07 3.76 -7.25
N ASP A 132 -11.68 4.61 -8.19
CA ASP A 132 -10.90 4.21 -9.36
C ASP A 132 -9.51 3.69 -8.97
N TYR A 133 -8.88 4.29 -7.96
CA TYR A 133 -7.57 3.86 -7.48
C TYR A 133 -7.62 2.42 -6.93
N PHE A 134 -8.54 2.14 -6.00
CA PHE A 134 -8.66 0.79 -5.44
C PHE A 134 -9.16 -0.23 -6.46
N SER A 135 -10.08 0.18 -7.36
CA SER A 135 -10.55 -0.67 -8.46
C SER A 135 -9.46 -1.02 -9.47
N ARG A 136 -8.39 -0.21 -9.58
CA ARG A 136 -7.21 -0.54 -10.38
C ARG A 136 -6.32 -1.55 -9.65
N HIS A 137 -6.09 -1.37 -8.36
CA HIS A 137 -5.30 -2.31 -7.56
C HIS A 137 -5.92 -3.71 -7.51
N GLU A 138 -7.25 -3.82 -7.45
CA GLU A 138 -7.95 -5.11 -7.57
C GLU A 138 -7.88 -5.72 -8.97
N ARG A 139 -7.86 -4.89 -10.03
CA ARG A 139 -7.67 -5.36 -11.41
C ARG A 139 -6.26 -5.86 -11.64
N ASP A 140 -5.25 -5.17 -11.12
CA ASP A 140 -3.86 -5.59 -11.23
C ASP A 140 -3.64 -6.95 -10.54
N GLU A 141 -4.37 -7.25 -9.45
CA GLU A 141 -4.43 -8.61 -8.87
C GLU A 141 -5.09 -9.65 -9.79
N LEU A 142 -6.21 -9.31 -10.43
CA LEU A 142 -6.90 -10.22 -11.35
C LEU A 142 -6.06 -10.53 -12.60
N PHE A 143 -5.29 -9.55 -13.08
CA PHE A 143 -4.37 -9.74 -14.21
C PHE A 143 -3.08 -10.47 -13.78
N SER A 144 -2.55 -10.21 -12.59
CA SER A 144 -1.40 -10.97 -12.07
C SER A 144 -1.76 -12.41 -11.69
N ARG A 145 -3.03 -12.70 -11.34
CA ARG A 145 -3.57 -14.07 -11.28
C ARG A 145 -3.97 -14.66 -12.65
N GLY A 146 -4.07 -13.82 -13.69
CA GLY A 146 -4.58 -14.18 -15.02
C GLY A 146 -3.52 -14.41 -16.10
N THR A 147 -2.26 -14.09 -15.84
CA THR A 147 -1.13 -14.40 -16.73
C THR A 147 0.05 -14.94 -15.93
N GLU A 148 -0.10 -16.15 -15.39
CA GLU A 148 1.05 -17.05 -15.24
C GLU A 148 1.49 -17.52 -16.64
N THR A 149 2.13 -16.65 -17.40
CA THR A 149 3.16 -17.15 -18.30
C THR A 149 4.39 -17.38 -17.45
N GLU A 150 4.56 -18.64 -17.06
CA GLU A 150 5.76 -19.21 -16.46
C GLU A 150 7.02 -18.55 -17.04
N LYS A 151 7.67 -17.70 -16.25
CA LYS A 151 9.13 -17.61 -16.36
C LYS A 151 9.67 -18.80 -15.56
N PRO A 152 10.49 -19.66 -16.16
CA PRO A 152 10.94 -20.87 -15.51
C PRO A 152 11.82 -20.51 -14.32
N CYS A 153 11.35 -20.83 -13.11
CA CYS A 153 12.21 -21.00 -11.96
C CYS A 153 13.05 -22.27 -12.21
N PRO A 154 14.39 -22.20 -12.15
CA PRO A 154 15.24 -23.35 -12.45
C PRO A 154 15.36 -24.19 -11.19
N LEU A 155 14.38 -25.04 -10.92
CA LEU A 155 14.51 -26.19 -10.01
C LEU A 155 13.45 -27.20 -10.44
N GLU A 156 13.88 -28.13 -11.29
CA GLU A 156 13.12 -29.29 -11.74
C GLU A 156 12.64 -30.13 -10.56
N PHE A 157 11.35 -30.47 -10.53
CA PHE A 157 10.86 -31.77 -10.07
C PHE A 157 9.53 -32.07 -10.80
N GLU A 158 9.61 -32.96 -11.79
CA GLU A 158 8.44 -33.55 -12.45
C GLU A 158 7.61 -34.37 -11.44
N TYR A 159 6.27 -34.31 -11.51
CA TYR A 159 5.38 -35.48 -11.66
C TYR A 159 3.93 -35.02 -11.99
N PRO A 160 3.14 -35.79 -12.78
CA PRO A 160 1.98 -35.29 -13.51
C PRO A 160 0.64 -35.80 -12.96
N VAL A 161 -0.38 -34.96 -12.78
CA VAL A 161 -1.77 -35.47 -12.64
C VAL A 161 -2.85 -34.51 -13.19
N LYS A 162 -3.40 -34.93 -14.34
CA LYS A 162 -4.80 -34.92 -14.83
C LYS A 162 -5.64 -33.62 -14.82
N LYS A 163 -5.98 -33.20 -16.04
CA LYS A 163 -7.11 -32.34 -16.42
C LYS A 163 -8.45 -32.89 -15.91
N GLY A 164 -9.26 -32.03 -15.29
CA GLY A 164 -10.69 -32.23 -15.03
C GLY A 164 -11.50 -31.04 -15.56
N LYS A 165 -12.55 -31.33 -16.34
CA LYS A 165 -13.46 -30.39 -17.01
C LYS A 165 -14.48 -29.77 -16.03
N THR A 166 -14.70 -28.46 -16.21
CA THR A 166 -15.90 -27.59 -16.03
C THR A 166 -17.16 -28.12 -15.31
N ALA A 167 -17.70 -27.31 -14.38
CA ALA A 167 -19.15 -27.10 -14.22
C ALA A 167 -19.50 -25.72 -13.61
N ASP A 168 -20.50 -25.10 -14.25
CA ASP A 168 -21.36 -23.96 -13.90
C ASP A 168 -21.48 -23.52 -12.43
N LEU A 169 -21.30 -22.22 -12.14
CA LEU A 169 -21.80 -21.54 -10.93
C LEU A 169 -22.22 -20.09 -11.25
N GLY A 170 -23.35 -19.95 -11.95
CA GLY A 170 -24.07 -18.68 -12.09
C GLY A 170 -24.82 -18.34 -10.81
N GLY A 171 -24.14 -17.76 -9.82
CA GLY A 171 -24.76 -17.30 -8.57
C GLY A 171 -23.81 -16.60 -7.59
N GLU A 172 -22.52 -16.92 -7.60
CA GLU A 172 -21.55 -16.33 -6.65
C GLU A 172 -21.13 -14.89 -6.97
N LYS A 173 -21.39 -14.40 -8.19
CA LYS A 173 -20.85 -13.11 -8.66
C LYS A 173 -21.51 -11.91 -7.98
N GLU A 174 -22.84 -11.90 -7.87
CA GLU A 174 -23.57 -10.76 -7.29
C GLU A 174 -23.39 -10.63 -5.77
N GLU A 175 -23.25 -11.75 -5.05
CA GLU A 175 -23.04 -11.73 -3.59
C GLU A 175 -21.60 -11.32 -3.25
N LYS A 176 -20.61 -11.75 -4.05
CA LYS A 176 -19.22 -11.27 -3.97
C LYS A 176 -19.14 -9.77 -4.28
N GLU A 177 -19.86 -9.27 -5.30
CA GLU A 177 -19.85 -7.83 -5.63
C GLU A 177 -20.45 -6.96 -4.52
N LYS A 178 -21.55 -7.39 -3.88
CA LYS A 178 -22.15 -6.63 -2.76
C LYS A 178 -21.25 -6.58 -1.53
N LYS A 179 -20.60 -7.70 -1.18
CA LYS A 179 -19.68 -7.76 -0.04
C LYS A 179 -18.42 -6.91 -0.29
N LYS A 180 -17.93 -6.89 -1.53
CA LYS A 180 -16.81 -6.04 -1.97
C LYS A 180 -17.15 -4.55 -1.93
N LEU A 181 -18.36 -4.16 -2.36
CA LEU A 181 -18.80 -2.77 -2.30
C LEU A 181 -18.89 -2.26 -0.84
N GLN A 182 -19.24 -3.14 0.10
CA GLN A 182 -19.29 -2.82 1.52
C GLN A 182 -17.88 -2.68 2.13
N GLU A 183 -16.98 -3.62 1.84
CA GLU A 183 -15.55 -3.50 2.21
C GLU A 183 -14.91 -2.24 1.63
N TYR A 184 -15.34 -1.85 0.43
CA TYR A 184 -14.92 -0.64 -0.25
C TYR A 184 -15.38 0.64 0.48
N GLU A 185 -16.66 0.74 0.85
CA GLU A 185 -17.16 1.86 1.65
C GLU A 185 -16.49 1.94 3.03
N GLU A 186 -16.20 0.81 3.65
CA GLU A 186 -15.49 0.74 4.93
C GLU A 186 -14.03 1.18 4.80
N ALA A 187 -13.34 0.77 3.73
CA ALA A 187 -11.99 1.24 3.43
C ALA A 187 -12.02 2.76 3.26
N ARG A 188 -12.88 3.26 2.37
CA ARG A 188 -13.03 4.70 2.13
C ARG A 188 -13.28 5.49 3.41
N LYS A 189 -14.14 5.01 4.32
CA LYS A 189 -14.37 5.65 5.63
C LYS A 189 -13.12 5.65 6.50
N PHE A 190 -12.36 4.54 6.52
CA PHE A 190 -11.14 4.41 7.32
C PHE A 190 -10.00 5.32 6.86
N PHE A 191 -9.83 5.51 5.56
CA PHE A 191 -8.77 6.35 5.01
C PHE A 191 -9.13 7.85 4.99
N ALA A 192 -10.43 8.18 5.05
CA ALA A 192 -10.90 9.56 5.19
C ALA A 192 -10.96 10.07 6.65
N SER A 193 -10.69 9.19 7.64
CA SER A 193 -10.69 9.48 9.08
C SER A 193 -9.29 9.54 9.68
#